data_AF-A0A839Z7B8-F1
#
_entry.id   AF-A0A839Z7B8-F1
#
_cell.length_a   1.000
_cell.length_b   1.000
_cell.length_c   1.000
_cell.angle_alpha   90.00
_cell.angle_beta   90.00
_cell.angle_gamma   90.00
#
_symmetry.space_group_name_H-M   'P 1'
#
loop_
_entity.id
_entity.type
_entity.pdbx_description
1 polymer ?
#
loop_
_entity_poly.entity_id
_entity_poly.type
_entity_poly.pdbx_seq_one_letter_code
_entity_poly.pdbx_strand_id
1 'polypeptide(L)'
;MAMVDTTRSLLMMALQDLCDGERQMAERLPEVRGWLASEIMQSIVEEDARRSAEQRDAFAHFIEQVDASRGEANNIWVNAILEDARNDAETIVRGPLRDVALAGALRKAKQSQRVSYQTAIALARNLEKMAMAERMVQMAQDAEETDEKLARAMERMAKRAMENCP
;
A
#
# COMPACT_ATOMS: atom_id res chain seq x y z
N MET A 1 -14.74 -2.74 -20.15
CA MET A 1 -14.21 -3.72 -19.19
C MET A 1 -14.77 -5.08 -19.57
N ALA A 2 -13.93 -6.11 -19.65
CA ALA A 2 -14.42 -7.48 -19.83
C ALA A 2 -15.27 -7.88 -18.62
N MET A 3 -16.31 -8.69 -18.82
CA MET A 3 -17.11 -9.21 -17.70
C MET A 3 -16.27 -10.21 -16.90
N VAL A 4 -16.37 -10.12 -15.57
CA VAL A 4 -15.78 -11.07 -14.63
C VAL A 4 -16.87 -12.04 -14.19
N ASP A 5 -16.80 -13.28 -14.64
CA ASP A 5 -17.85 -14.29 -14.47
C ASP A 5 -17.35 -15.57 -13.75
N THR A 6 -16.05 -15.67 -13.50
CA THR A 6 -15.44 -16.82 -12.82
C THR A 6 -14.53 -16.40 -11.66
N THR A 7 -14.40 -17.27 -10.66
CA THR A 7 -13.43 -17.11 -9.55
C THR A 7 -12.01 -16.85 -10.05
N ARG A 8 -11.61 -17.53 -11.14
CA ARG A 8 -10.31 -17.33 -11.79
C ARG A 8 -10.17 -15.91 -12.36
N SER A 9 -11.18 -15.43 -13.09
CA SER A 9 -11.16 -14.07 -13.65
C SER A 9 -11.14 -12.99 -12.56
N LEU A 10 -11.84 -13.21 -11.45
CA LEU A 10 -11.83 -12.28 -10.31
C LEU A 10 -10.50 -12.31 -9.55
N LEU A 11 -9.90 -13.50 -9.38
CA LEU A 11 -8.55 -13.59 -8.80
C LEU A 11 -7.54 -12.85 -9.68
N MET A 12 -7.60 -13.03 -11.00
CA MET A 12 -6.72 -12.33 -11.93
C MET A 12 -6.84 -10.80 -11.78
N MET A 13 -8.07 -10.28 -11.75
CA MET A 13 -8.32 -8.85 -11.53
C MET A 13 -7.72 -8.38 -10.20
N ALA A 14 -7.97 -9.11 -9.10
CA ALA A 14 -7.44 -8.75 -7.78
C ALA A 14 -5.90 -8.75 -7.75
N LEU A 15 -5.26 -9.71 -8.42
CA LEU A 15 -3.80 -9.78 -8.52
C LEU A 15 -3.22 -8.63 -9.37
N GLN A 16 -3.89 -8.25 -10.47
CA GLN A 16 -3.48 -7.13 -11.30
C GLN A 16 -3.63 -5.80 -10.55
N ASP A 17 -4.73 -5.61 -9.81
CA ASP A 17 -4.94 -4.43 -8.98
C ASP A 17 -3.89 -4.33 -7.87
N LEU A 18 -3.60 -5.44 -7.18
CA LEU A 18 -2.54 -5.48 -6.16
C LEU A 18 -1.16 -5.20 -6.77
N CYS A 19 -0.83 -5.83 -7.91
CA CYS A 19 0.43 -5.60 -8.62
C CYS A 19 0.62 -4.12 -8.98
N ASP A 20 -0.42 -3.47 -9.51
CA ASP A 20 -0.37 -2.06 -9.87
C ASP A 20 -0.31 -1.16 -8.62
N GLY A 21 -1.05 -1.52 -7.56
CA GLY A 21 -0.97 -0.82 -6.28
C GLY A 21 0.44 -0.81 -5.69
N GLU A 22 1.10 -1.97 -5.65
CA GLU A 22 2.48 -2.06 -5.19
C GLU A 22 3.46 -1.29 -6.08
N ARG A 23 3.24 -1.31 -7.40
CA ARG A 23 4.03 -0.51 -8.34
C ARG A 23 3.93 0.98 -8.02
N GLN A 24 2.70 1.49 -7.86
CA GLN A 24 2.47 2.90 -7.53
C GLN A 24 3.10 3.28 -6.18
N MET A 25 3.01 2.41 -5.17
CA MET A 25 3.67 2.63 -3.88
C MET A 25 5.19 2.70 -4.04
N ALA A 26 5.80 1.73 -4.71
CA ALA A 26 7.24 1.71 -4.94
C ALA A 26 7.76 2.95 -5.69
N GLU A 27 7.00 3.46 -6.66
CA GLU A 27 7.36 4.63 -7.46
C GLU A 27 7.16 5.96 -6.72
N ARG A 28 6.07 6.11 -5.95
CA ARG A 28 5.68 7.39 -5.34
C ARG A 28 6.15 7.59 -3.90
N LEU A 29 6.35 6.52 -3.13
CA LEU A 29 6.83 6.64 -1.75
C LEU A 29 8.19 7.37 -1.62
N PRO A 30 9.15 7.27 -2.56
CA PRO A 30 10.35 8.10 -2.53
C PRO A 30 10.06 9.61 -2.56
N GLU A 31 9.02 10.06 -3.28
CA GLU A 31 8.57 11.46 -3.30
C GLU A 31 7.94 11.83 -1.95
N VAL A 32 7.05 10.97 -1.42
CA VAL A 32 6.41 11.15 -0.10
C VAL A 32 7.46 11.27 1.01
N ARG A 33 8.53 10.47 0.95
CA ARG A 33 9.66 10.56 1.88
C ARG A 33 10.26 11.95 1.91
N GLY A 34 10.38 12.62 0.76
CA GLY A 34 10.90 13.98 0.66
C GLY A 34 10.00 15.04 1.32
N TRP A 35 8.71 14.76 1.48
CA TRP A 35 7.76 15.69 2.10
C TRP A 35 7.79 15.66 3.62
N LEU A 36 8.24 14.55 4.20
CA LEU A 36 8.29 14.31 5.65
C LEU A 36 9.40 15.12 6.34
N ALA A 37 9.13 15.55 7.57
CA ALA A 37 10.10 16.20 8.46
C ALA A 37 10.82 15.20 9.37
N SER A 38 10.13 14.16 9.83
CA SER A 38 10.61 13.15 10.77
C SER A 38 11.47 12.07 10.11
N GLU A 39 12.72 11.93 10.55
CA GLU A 39 13.63 10.88 10.09
C GLU A 39 13.09 9.47 10.35
N ILE A 40 12.38 9.26 11.47
CA ILE A 40 11.75 7.97 11.79
C ILE A 40 10.68 7.63 10.75
N MET A 41 9.85 8.61 10.35
CA MET A 41 8.84 8.37 9.32
C MET A 41 9.48 8.17 7.95
N GLN A 42 10.53 8.91 7.62
CA GLN A 42 11.28 8.72 6.38
C GLN A 42 11.82 7.29 6.26
N SER A 43 12.39 6.76 7.35
CA SER A 43 12.88 5.38 7.39
C SER A 43 11.77 4.34 7.20
N ILE A 44 10.60 4.54 7.81
CA ILE A 44 9.44 3.65 7.62
C ILE A 44 8.98 3.67 6.16
N VAL A 45 8.88 4.85 5.55
CA VAL A 45 8.46 5.02 4.14
C VAL A 45 9.47 4.42 3.17
N GLU A 46 10.77 4.54 3.45
CA GLU A 46 11.81 3.91 2.64
C GLU A 46 11.76 2.38 2.70
N GLU A 47 11.55 1.82 3.90
CA GLU A 47 11.35 0.38 4.08
C GLU A 47 10.12 -0.11 3.29
N ASP A 48 9.01 0.63 3.36
CA ASP A 48 7.76 0.31 2.66
C ASP A 48 7.93 0.39 1.14
N ALA A 49 8.65 1.40 0.61
CA ALA A 49 8.93 1.51 -0.82
C ALA A 49 9.70 0.31 -1.37
N ARG A 50 10.75 -0.13 -0.66
CA ARG A 50 11.52 -1.32 -1.05
C ARG A 50 10.65 -2.57 -1.00
N ARG A 51 9.87 -2.74 0.06
CA ARG A 51 8.98 -3.89 0.21
C ARG A 51 7.91 -3.93 -0.89
N SER A 52 7.32 -2.79 -1.23
CA SER A 52 6.35 -2.71 -2.33
C SER A 52 6.97 -3.10 -3.67
N ALA A 53 8.24 -2.75 -3.95
CA ALA A 53 8.91 -3.22 -5.16
C ALA A 53 9.03 -4.77 -5.19
N GLU A 54 9.40 -5.39 -4.07
CA GLU A 54 9.49 -6.85 -3.94
C GLU A 54 8.12 -7.54 -4.07
N GLN A 55 7.08 -6.95 -3.49
CA GLN A 55 5.70 -7.47 -3.55
C GLN A 55 5.10 -7.32 -4.95
N ARG A 56 5.36 -6.21 -5.64
CA ARG A 56 5.01 -6.03 -7.07
C ARG A 56 5.55 -7.17 -7.91
N ASP A 57 6.83 -7.52 -7.75
CA ASP A 57 7.47 -8.57 -8.54
C ASP A 57 6.88 -9.95 -8.20
N ALA A 58 6.52 -10.18 -6.94
CA ALA A 58 5.82 -11.38 -6.54
C ALA A 58 4.42 -11.48 -7.17
N PHE A 59 3.66 -10.38 -7.22
CA PHE A 59 2.36 -10.35 -7.87
C PHE A 59 2.43 -10.54 -9.38
N ALA A 60 3.44 -9.97 -10.04
CA ALA A 60 3.69 -10.22 -11.45
C ALA A 60 3.87 -11.73 -11.72
N HIS A 61 4.61 -12.42 -10.85
CA HIS A 61 4.75 -13.87 -10.94
C HIS A 61 3.44 -14.63 -10.65
N PHE A 62 2.64 -14.17 -9.69
CA PHE A 62 1.32 -14.78 -9.42
C PHE A 62 0.35 -14.65 -10.60
N ILE A 63 0.37 -13.51 -11.28
CA ILE A 63 -0.42 -13.27 -12.50
C ILE A 63 -0.07 -14.36 -13.53
N GLU A 64 1.23 -14.55 -13.83
CA GLU A 64 1.70 -15.59 -14.76
C GLU A 64 1.23 -17.01 -14.39
N GLN A 65 1.13 -17.33 -13.10
CA GLN A 65 0.64 -18.62 -12.61
C GLN A 65 -0.88 -18.82 -12.74
N VAL A 66 -1.66 -17.74 -12.89
CA VAL A 66 -3.11 -17.79 -13.10
C VAL A 66 -3.42 -17.79 -14.59
N ASP A 67 -2.76 -16.91 -15.35
CA ASP A 67 -2.78 -16.85 -16.81
C ASP A 67 -1.60 -16.00 -17.31
N ALA A 68 -1.00 -16.36 -18.44
CA ALA A 68 0.11 -15.61 -19.03
C ALA A 68 -0.33 -14.24 -19.60
N SER A 69 -1.64 -14.01 -19.76
CA SER A 69 -2.15 -12.71 -20.19
C SER A 69 -2.17 -11.70 -19.03
N ARG A 70 -1.22 -10.77 -19.04
CA ARG A 70 -1.26 -9.57 -18.19
C ARG A 70 -2.17 -8.53 -18.85
N GLY A 71 -3.32 -8.27 -18.25
CA GLY A 71 -4.15 -7.12 -18.58
C GLY A 71 -3.58 -5.84 -17.98
N GLU A 72 -3.98 -4.69 -18.52
CA GLU A 72 -3.76 -3.41 -17.86
C GLU A 72 -4.75 -3.28 -16.70
N ALA A 73 -4.23 -3.14 -15.48
CA ALA A 73 -4.99 -2.67 -14.34
C ALA A 73 -4.53 -1.28 -13.96
N ASN A 74 -5.47 -0.48 -13.47
CA ASN A 74 -5.20 0.82 -12.90
C ASN A 74 -5.78 0.79 -11.49
N ASN A 75 -4.91 0.62 -10.49
CA ASN A 75 -5.33 0.64 -9.11
C ASN A 75 -5.74 2.07 -8.73
N ILE A 76 -7.04 2.30 -8.67
CA ILE A 76 -7.62 3.64 -8.45
C ILE A 76 -7.40 4.11 -7.01
N TRP A 77 -7.47 3.21 -6.03
CA TRP A 77 -7.48 3.59 -4.62
C TRP A 77 -6.10 4.01 -4.10
N VAL A 78 -5.02 3.31 -4.49
CA VAL A 78 -3.65 3.73 -4.13
C VAL A 78 -3.38 5.10 -4.73
N ASN A 79 -3.73 5.31 -5.99
CA ASN A 79 -3.48 6.56 -6.68
C ASN A 79 -4.19 7.73 -5.98
N ALA A 80 -5.48 7.55 -5.66
CA ALA A 80 -6.27 8.57 -4.97
C ALA A 80 -5.71 8.90 -3.58
N ILE A 81 -5.27 7.90 -2.82
CA ILE A 81 -4.69 8.11 -1.48
C ILE A 81 -3.35 8.83 -1.55
N LEU A 82 -2.50 8.48 -2.52
CA LEU A 82 -1.22 9.13 -2.72
C LEU A 82 -1.37 10.56 -3.26
N GLU A 83 -2.44 10.84 -4.00
CA GLU A 83 -2.81 12.20 -4.38
C GLU A 83 -3.29 13.02 -3.20
N ASP A 84 -4.06 12.41 -2.28
CA ASP A 84 -4.44 13.02 -1.01
C ASP A 84 -3.19 13.40 -0.19
N ALA A 85 -2.20 12.49 -0.11
CA ALA A 85 -0.93 12.76 0.54
C ALA A 85 -0.15 13.91 -0.12
N ARG A 86 -0.19 14.02 -1.46
CA ARG A 86 0.40 15.13 -2.19
C ARG A 86 -0.27 16.45 -1.82
N ASN A 87 -1.60 16.48 -1.82
CA ASN A 87 -2.38 17.66 -1.44
C ASN A 87 -2.07 18.10 0.00
N ASP A 88 -1.95 17.16 0.94
CA ASP A 88 -1.53 17.44 2.31
C ASP A 88 -0.13 18.06 2.36
N ALA A 89 0.82 17.56 1.56
CA ALA A 89 2.17 18.10 1.50
C ALA A 89 2.24 19.51 0.88
N GLU A 90 1.35 19.82 -0.07
CA GLU A 90 1.27 21.13 -0.71
C GLU A 90 0.57 22.17 0.18
N THR A 91 -0.37 21.74 1.04
CA THR A 91 -1.22 22.64 1.83
C THR A 91 -0.77 22.82 3.28
N ILE A 92 -0.11 21.84 3.89
CA ILE A 92 0.31 21.87 5.29
C ILE A 92 1.80 22.20 5.36
N VAL A 93 2.23 23.14 6.20
CA VAL A 93 3.66 23.48 6.36
C VAL A 93 4.48 22.26 6.81
N ARG A 94 5.69 22.10 6.27
CA ARG A 94 6.60 21.00 6.65
C ARG A 94 6.87 21.04 8.15
N GLY A 95 6.54 19.94 8.83
CA GLY A 95 6.66 19.83 10.27
C GLY A 95 5.74 18.74 10.84
N PRO A 96 5.59 18.68 12.17
CA PRO A 96 4.85 17.60 12.83
C PRO A 96 3.39 17.42 12.38
N LEU A 97 2.68 18.51 12.04
CA LEU A 97 1.30 18.42 11.55
C LEU A 97 1.21 17.81 10.15
N ARG A 98 2.11 18.18 9.23
CA ARG A 98 2.18 17.54 7.90
C ARG A 98 2.51 16.07 8.03
N ASP A 99 3.47 15.74 8.88
CA ASP A 99 3.87 14.35 9.14
C ASP A 99 2.71 13.49 9.68
N VAL A 100 1.84 14.07 10.53
CA VAL A 100 0.60 13.40 10.98
C VAL A 100 -0.35 13.17 9.81
N ALA A 101 -0.59 14.16 8.96
CA ALA A 101 -1.48 14.03 7.80
C ALA A 101 -0.98 12.97 6.80
N LEU A 102 0.31 13.04 6.44
CA LEU A 102 0.97 12.08 5.56
C LEU A 102 0.93 10.66 6.15
N ALA A 103 1.19 10.50 7.44
CA ALA A 103 1.04 9.20 8.08
C ALA A 103 -0.41 8.70 8.00
N GLY A 104 -1.41 9.56 8.23
CA GLY A 104 -2.82 9.22 8.05
C GLY A 104 -3.15 8.72 6.64
N ALA A 105 -2.65 9.39 5.61
CA ALA A 105 -2.81 8.97 4.22
C ALA A 105 -2.17 7.60 3.95
N LEU A 106 -0.90 7.41 4.35
CA LEU A 106 -0.20 6.14 4.16
C LEU A 106 -0.87 4.97 4.89
N ARG A 107 -1.40 5.22 6.09
CA ARG A 107 -2.18 4.22 6.85
C ARG A 107 -3.48 3.83 6.14
N LYS A 108 -4.19 4.79 5.51
CA LYS A 108 -5.34 4.47 4.64
C LYS A 108 -4.92 3.51 3.53
N ALA A 109 -3.77 3.76 2.88
CA ALA A 109 -3.25 2.87 1.82
C ALA A 109 -2.98 1.46 2.35
N LYS A 110 -2.30 1.31 3.50
CA LYS A 110 -2.01 0.00 4.09
C LYS A 110 -3.29 -0.77 4.46
N GLN A 111 -4.31 -0.10 4.98
CA GLN A 111 -5.59 -0.76 5.30
C GLN A 111 -6.34 -1.21 4.04
N SER A 112 -6.40 -0.38 3.00
CA SER A 112 -6.98 -0.76 1.71
C SER A 112 -6.23 -1.94 1.06
N GLN A 113 -4.90 -1.96 1.19
CA GLN A 113 -4.04 -3.05 0.73
C GLN A 113 -4.37 -4.37 1.47
N ARG A 114 -4.51 -4.34 2.80
CA ARG A 114 -4.89 -5.52 3.61
C ARG A 114 -6.26 -6.08 3.22
N VAL A 115 -7.25 -5.21 3.00
CA VAL A 115 -8.58 -5.65 2.53
C VAL A 115 -8.47 -6.31 1.15
N SER A 116 -7.68 -5.72 0.25
CA SER A 116 -7.43 -6.29 -1.09
C SER A 116 -6.74 -7.66 -1.03
N TYR A 117 -5.76 -7.82 -0.13
CA TYR A 117 -5.14 -9.12 0.15
C TYR A 117 -6.16 -10.16 0.61
N GLN A 118 -7.06 -9.82 1.53
CA GLN A 118 -8.07 -10.75 2.04
C GLN A 118 -8.96 -11.30 0.92
N THR A 119 -9.37 -10.43 -0.02
CA THR A 119 -10.11 -10.84 -1.22
C THR A 119 -9.31 -11.82 -2.06
N ALA A 120 -8.06 -11.48 -2.42
CA ALA A 120 -7.21 -12.34 -3.23
C ALA A 120 -6.90 -13.70 -2.56
N ILE A 121 -6.66 -13.70 -1.25
CA ILE A 121 -6.42 -14.92 -0.45
C ILE A 121 -7.63 -15.85 -0.48
N ALA A 122 -8.84 -15.31 -0.28
CA ALA A 122 -10.06 -16.11 -0.30
C ALA A 122 -10.25 -16.79 -1.68
N LEU A 123 -10.02 -16.05 -2.76
CA LEU A 123 -10.13 -16.56 -4.12
C LEU A 123 -9.03 -17.59 -4.44
N ALA A 124 -7.78 -17.34 -4.04
CA ALA A 124 -6.67 -18.27 -4.24
C ALA A 124 -6.90 -19.60 -3.50
N ARG A 125 -7.42 -19.56 -2.27
CA ARG A 125 -7.79 -20.77 -1.52
C ARG A 125 -8.89 -21.57 -2.20
N ASN A 126 -9.92 -20.90 -2.73
CA ASN A 126 -11.00 -21.56 -3.49
C ASN A 126 -10.52 -22.21 -4.78
N LEU A 127 -9.38 -21.77 -5.33
CA LEU A 127 -8.73 -22.36 -6.50
C LEU A 127 -7.58 -23.32 -6.12
N GLU A 128 -7.49 -23.72 -4.85
CA GLU A 128 -6.48 -24.65 -4.32
C GLU A 128 -5.03 -24.15 -4.47
N LYS A 129 -4.82 -22.85 -4.69
CA LYS A 129 -3.50 -22.20 -4.82
C LYS A 129 -2.92 -21.84 -3.44
N MET A 130 -2.69 -22.84 -2.59
CA MET A 130 -2.36 -22.63 -1.17
C MET A 130 -1.04 -21.87 -0.95
N ALA A 131 0.03 -22.20 -1.70
CA ALA A 131 1.30 -21.48 -1.58
C ALA A 131 1.20 -19.99 -1.94
N MET A 132 0.37 -19.64 -2.93
CA MET A 132 0.08 -18.25 -3.30
C MET A 132 -0.68 -17.55 -2.17
N ALA A 133 -1.69 -18.22 -1.60
CA ALA A 133 -2.47 -17.70 -0.49
C ALA A 133 -1.61 -17.45 0.76
N GLU A 134 -0.73 -18.38 1.12
CA GLU A 134 0.20 -18.24 2.26
C GLU A 134 1.17 -17.08 2.07
N ARG A 135 1.73 -16.93 0.87
CA ARG A 135 2.62 -15.80 0.56
C ARG A 135 1.89 -14.45 0.64
N MET A 136 0.63 -14.38 0.18
CA MET A 136 -0.19 -13.18 0.34
C MET A 136 -0.57 -12.90 1.80
N VAL A 137 -0.74 -13.93 2.64
CA VAL A 137 -0.94 -13.74 4.10
C VAL A 137 0.28 -13.06 4.72
N GLN A 138 1.50 -13.50 4.38
CA GLN A 138 2.72 -12.85 4.88
C GLN A 138 2.80 -11.38 4.43
N MET A 139 2.49 -11.10 3.16
CA MET A 139 2.50 -9.72 2.66
C MET A 139 1.45 -8.83 3.35
N ALA A 140 0.29 -9.39 3.68
CA ALA A 140 -0.74 -8.68 4.46
C ALA A 140 -0.29 -8.39 5.90
N GLN A 141 0.51 -9.28 6.51
CA GLN A 141 1.13 -9.04 7.81
C GLN A 141 2.19 -7.94 7.72
N ASP A 142 3.01 -7.93 6.68
CA ASP A 142 3.98 -6.85 6.48
C ASP A 142 3.30 -5.47 6.35
N ALA A 143 2.14 -5.42 5.69
CA ALA A 143 1.33 -4.19 5.58
C ALA A 143 0.75 -3.77 6.93
N GLU A 144 0.35 -4.72 7.77
CA GLU A 144 -0.10 -4.47 9.15
C GLU A 144 1.03 -3.93 10.03
N GLU A 145 2.20 -4.56 10.01
CA GLU A 145 3.37 -4.08 10.73
C GLU A 145 3.76 -2.66 10.33
N THR A 146 3.65 -2.34 9.04
CA THR A 146 3.90 -1.00 8.51
C THR A 146 2.86 -0.01 9.02
N ASP A 147 1.57 -0.34 8.99
CA ASP A 147 0.50 0.49 9.54
C ASP A 147 0.73 0.78 11.03
N GLU A 148 1.12 -0.23 11.81
CA GLU A 148 1.42 -0.04 13.23
C GLU A 148 2.64 0.85 13.48
N LYS A 149 3.72 0.67 12.70
CA LYS A 149 4.91 1.54 12.76
C LYS A 149 4.51 3.00 12.48
N LEU A 150 3.70 3.22 11.44
CA LEU A 150 3.16 4.53 11.08
C LEU A 150 2.27 5.08 12.20
N ALA A 151 1.37 4.28 12.78
CA ALA A 151 0.49 4.71 13.87
C ALA A 151 1.29 5.20 15.08
N ARG A 152 2.28 4.43 15.53
CA ARG A 152 3.17 4.81 16.64
C ARG A 152 3.97 6.07 16.34
N ALA A 153 4.45 6.23 15.10
CA ALA A 153 5.17 7.43 14.69
C ALA A 153 4.25 8.66 14.63
N MET A 154 3.04 8.50 14.10
CA MET A 154 2.00 9.52 14.01
C MET A 154 1.62 10.07 15.39
N GLU A 155 1.39 9.20 16.38
CA GLU A 155 1.12 9.62 17.76
C GLU A 155 2.24 10.48 18.35
N ARG A 156 3.51 10.12 18.08
CA ARG A 156 4.66 10.93 18.51
C ARG A 156 4.68 12.30 17.83
N MET A 157 4.34 12.37 16.55
CA MET A 157 4.30 13.65 15.83
C MET A 157 3.13 14.52 16.26
N ALA A 158 1.97 13.93 16.54
CA ALA A 158 0.82 14.66 17.08
C ALA A 158 1.15 15.30 18.44
N LYS A 159 1.83 14.58 19.34
CA LYS A 159 2.32 15.13 20.62
C LYS A 159 3.27 16.31 20.40
N ARG A 160 4.26 16.16 19.51
CA ARG A 160 5.18 17.26 19.15
C ARG A 160 4.46 18.46 18.54
N ALA A 161 3.41 18.25 17.77
CA ALA A 161 2.62 19.34 17.20
C ALA A 161 1.93 20.17 18.31
N MET A 162 1.41 19.50 19.35
CA MET A 162 0.78 20.17 20.49
C MET A 162 1.77 20.99 21.32
N GLU A 163 3.00 20.50 21.51
CA GLU A 163 4.06 21.23 22.24
C GLU A 163 4.49 22.53 21.54
N ASN A 164 4.23 22.65 20.23
CA ASN A 164 4.52 23.83 19.43
C ASN A 164 3.29 24.73 19.22
N CYS A 165 2.17 24.44 19.90
CA CYS A 165 0.98 25.27 19.90
C CYS A 165 1.17 26.41 20.93
N PRO A 166 1.04 27.69 20.54
CA PRO A 166 1.21 28.82 21.45
C PRO A 166 0.15 28.86 22.57
#